data_AF-A0A928R5K9-F1
#
_entry.id   AF-A0A928R5K9-F1
#
_cell.length_a   1.000
_cell.length_b   1.000
_cell.length_c   1.000
_cell.angle_alpha   90.00
_cell.angle_beta   90.00
_cell.angle_gamma   90.00
#
_symmetry.space_group_name_H-M   'P 1'
#
loop_
_entity.id
_entity.type
_entity.pdbx_description
1 polymer ?
#
loop_
_entity_poly.entity_id
_entity_poly.type
_entity_poly.pdbx_seq_one_letter_code
_entity_poly.pdbx_strand_id
1 'polypeptide(L)'
;MTSKTSLFNKGVYKSTVKRYKWGSFLYFIILFLLNGMSILLSGKERYAHLTDAQIAERFIQNPLILRGDHLGVSAIISLFVPTVTALLILRFVHSKKSAVFNHSIPTSRKSNYFSSLLGAFTLMVIPVIINGMILAIISLSGYGDYFTINSCLIWTGILLYILFTMFACAVFASMITGNSFAAVVLNVLVHCFVISVAAGLSAFASKFLYGYTSNNAIMDTLAENNFFVIGASLGNSQSFRENFSPITAMVHIGVSIVIYFVSYFMYKKRKLENAEEIAGFECLNSIFKYSVTFLATVAAFGILSYTLEDAPVYFVSTVTAVSIITYFASEMLLKKSFNVFKRSYKGYIGFAVAFLCMTALFSHTTFFGYETYVPKTEDIESASVFSYYYSDNEPFTTDSELIKYVTDSHSEFVKDDNIPITVSGYYETRLQFKYKLKNGREVHRIYRVNTEKQNRIMDVIYENSDYKMKSEPVFKHGESAYAIELYVNYQQYSRNAKIKPEEVDEFIRVIQDEVLSLSFSELHNGGNSVMNGYIDFTTTNSGQNHEATAEYYDEDGKYYKREHFTMNANYKNTINWLTQKGYIEADVPLEKIIER
;
A
#
# COMPACT_ATOMS: atom_id res chain seq x y z
N MET A 1 -52.36 21.64 18.01
CA MET A 1 -51.25 21.31 18.94
C MET A 1 -49.96 21.16 18.16
N THR A 2 -49.11 22.18 18.19
CA THR A 2 -47.76 22.16 17.60
C THR A 2 -46.83 21.33 18.48
N SER A 3 -46.85 20.01 18.27
CA SER A 3 -45.87 19.09 18.87
C SER A 3 -44.47 19.54 18.47
N LYS A 4 -43.64 19.90 19.46
CA LYS A 4 -42.20 20.15 19.26
C LYS A 4 -41.61 18.92 18.57
N THR A 5 -41.33 19.01 17.27
CA THR A 5 -40.85 17.88 16.47
C THR A 5 -39.45 17.48 16.93
N SER A 6 -39.39 16.56 17.90
CA SER A 6 -38.17 15.95 18.40
C SER A 6 -37.39 15.29 17.27
N LEU A 7 -36.06 15.45 17.29
CA LEU A 7 -35.11 14.72 16.44
C LEU A 7 -35.25 13.20 16.59
N PHE A 8 -35.73 12.75 17.75
CA PHE A 8 -35.80 11.34 18.15
C PHE A 8 -37.23 10.89 18.43
N ASN A 9 -37.59 9.73 17.90
CA ASN A 9 -38.80 8.99 18.19
C ASN A 9 -38.45 7.62 18.79
N LYS A 10 -38.75 7.47 20.09
CA LYS A 10 -38.48 6.26 20.87
C LYS A 10 -39.15 5.01 20.29
N GLY A 11 -40.33 5.15 19.70
CA GLY A 11 -41.08 4.04 19.10
C GLY A 11 -40.37 3.50 17.84
N VAL A 12 -39.95 4.38 16.94
CA VAL A 12 -39.19 4.02 15.72
C VAL A 12 -37.88 3.35 16.10
N TYR A 13 -37.13 3.92 17.05
CA TYR A 13 -35.89 3.34 17.54
C TYR A 13 -36.09 1.94 18.11
N LYS A 14 -37.01 1.77 19.08
CA LYS A 14 -37.27 0.45 19.71
C LYS A 14 -37.75 -0.58 18.69
N SER A 15 -38.61 -0.18 17.75
CA SER A 15 -39.08 -1.03 16.67
C SER A 15 -37.92 -1.51 15.80
N THR A 16 -37.04 -0.59 15.39
CA THR A 16 -35.85 -0.89 14.57
C THR A 16 -34.94 -1.90 15.27
N VAL A 17 -34.57 -1.65 16.53
CA VAL A 17 -33.72 -2.54 17.31
C VAL A 17 -34.39 -3.91 17.50
N LYS A 18 -35.67 -3.95 17.88
CA LYS A 18 -36.40 -5.22 18.10
C LYS A 18 -36.50 -6.05 16.82
N ARG A 19 -36.68 -5.40 15.66
CA ARG A 19 -36.82 -6.07 14.37
C ARG A 19 -35.52 -6.68 13.86
N TYR A 20 -34.39 -6.02 14.08
CA TYR A 20 -33.10 -6.40 13.49
C TYR A 20 -32.04 -6.91 14.48
N LYS A 21 -32.40 -7.11 15.75
CA LYS A 21 -31.50 -7.69 16.79
C LYS A 21 -30.88 -9.04 16.41
N TRP A 22 -31.54 -9.82 15.55
CA TRP A 22 -30.98 -11.10 15.07
C TRP A 22 -29.69 -10.89 14.25
N GLY A 23 -29.63 -9.81 13.45
CA GLY A 23 -28.43 -9.47 12.68
C GLY A 23 -27.28 -9.00 13.58
N SER A 24 -27.61 -8.26 14.64
CA SER A 24 -26.66 -7.88 15.69
C SER A 24 -26.09 -9.10 16.41
N PHE A 25 -26.93 -10.09 16.75
CA PHE A 25 -26.49 -11.34 17.35
C PHE A 25 -25.60 -12.17 16.41
N LEU A 26 -25.95 -12.25 15.12
CA LEU A 26 -25.10 -12.92 14.12
C LEU A 26 -23.74 -12.22 14.00
N TYR A 27 -23.72 -10.88 13.96
CA TYR A 27 -22.47 -10.11 13.93
C TYR A 27 -21.62 -10.36 15.18
N PHE A 28 -22.25 -10.44 16.35
CA PHE A 28 -21.58 -10.82 17.60
C PHE A 28 -20.89 -12.19 17.48
N ILE A 29 -21.60 -13.22 16.99
CA ILE A 29 -21.04 -14.56 16.80
C ILE A 29 -19.84 -14.50 15.86
N ILE A 30 -19.98 -13.84 14.70
CA ILE A 30 -18.89 -13.74 13.72
C ILE A 30 -17.65 -13.08 14.35
N LEU A 31 -17.81 -11.96 15.06
CA LEU A 31 -16.71 -11.31 15.76
C LEU A 31 -16.08 -12.20 16.83
N PHE A 32 -16.91 -12.92 17.59
CA PHE A 32 -16.42 -13.80 18.65
C PHE A 32 -15.64 -14.98 18.06
N LEU A 33 -16.12 -15.59 16.99
CA LEU A 33 -15.42 -16.69 16.31
C LEU A 33 -14.08 -16.23 15.72
N LEU A 34 -14.06 -15.05 15.10
CA LEU A 34 -12.85 -14.51 14.46
C LEU A 34 -11.78 -14.06 15.44
N ASN A 35 -12.18 -13.54 16.62
CA ASN A 35 -11.25 -12.95 17.58
C ASN A 35 -11.16 -13.76 18.89
N GLY A 36 -12.25 -13.88 19.63
CA GLY A 36 -12.23 -14.54 20.95
C GLY A 36 -11.92 -16.04 20.87
N MET A 37 -12.61 -16.77 19.99
CA MET A 37 -12.44 -18.21 19.84
C MET A 37 -11.12 -18.56 19.16
N SER A 38 -10.66 -17.78 18.19
CA SER A 38 -9.37 -18.02 17.52
C SER A 38 -8.19 -17.92 18.49
N ILE A 39 -8.23 -16.96 19.43
CA ILE A 39 -7.23 -16.82 20.51
C ILE A 39 -7.29 -18.01 21.46
N LEU A 40 -8.49 -18.40 21.89
CA LEU A 40 -8.67 -19.54 22.81
C LEU A 40 -8.24 -20.88 22.19
N LEU A 41 -8.48 -21.09 20.89
CA LEU A 41 -8.10 -22.30 20.16
C LEU A 41 -6.61 -22.35 19.79
N SER A 42 -6.00 -21.19 19.52
CA SER A 42 -4.57 -21.12 19.21
C SER A 42 -3.68 -21.45 20.42
N GLY A 43 -4.24 -21.33 21.64
CA GLY A 43 -3.60 -21.71 22.90
C GLY A 43 -2.27 -20.98 23.19
N LYS A 44 -1.64 -21.37 24.30
CA LYS A 44 -0.24 -20.98 24.62
C LYS A 44 0.78 -21.74 23.74
N GLU A 45 0.37 -22.87 23.14
CA GLU A 45 1.26 -23.74 22.34
C GLU A 45 1.79 -23.07 21.08
N ARG A 46 1.03 -22.16 20.46
CA ARG A 46 1.47 -21.40 19.27
C ARG A 46 2.63 -20.42 19.57
N TYR A 47 3.01 -20.30 20.83
CA TYR A 47 4.06 -19.41 21.33
C TYR A 47 5.05 -20.13 22.26
N ALA A 48 4.89 -21.43 22.51
CA ALA A 48 5.76 -22.21 23.38
C ALA A 48 7.23 -22.26 22.91
N HIS A 49 7.47 -21.89 21.65
CA HIS A 49 8.76 -21.85 20.96
C HIS A 49 9.31 -20.43 20.79
N LEU A 50 8.62 -19.40 21.31
CA LEU A 50 9.07 -18.01 21.24
C LEU A 50 9.63 -17.57 22.59
N THR A 51 10.79 -16.92 22.59
CA THR A 51 11.42 -16.34 23.79
C THR A 51 10.61 -15.15 24.30
N ASP A 52 10.74 -14.80 25.59
CA ASP A 52 10.01 -13.68 26.22
C ASP A 52 10.24 -12.33 25.50
N ALA A 53 11.39 -12.15 24.87
CA ALA A 53 11.71 -10.97 24.05
C ALA A 53 11.01 -10.99 22.67
N GLN A 54 10.93 -12.15 22.00
CA GLN A 54 10.18 -12.35 20.75
C GLN A 54 8.68 -12.13 20.94
N ILE A 55 8.20 -12.59 22.08
CA ILE A 55 6.89 -12.35 22.65
C ILE A 55 6.72 -10.82 22.75
N ALA A 56 7.50 -10.11 23.58
CA ALA A 56 7.37 -8.67 23.78
C ALA A 56 7.46 -7.81 22.50
N GLU A 57 8.38 -8.12 21.58
CA GLU A 57 8.58 -7.39 20.32
C GLU A 57 7.40 -7.59 19.36
N ARG A 58 6.94 -8.84 19.19
CA ARG A 58 5.70 -9.11 18.46
C ARG A 58 4.49 -8.49 19.16
N PHE A 59 4.50 -8.28 20.48
CA PHE A 59 3.37 -7.71 21.21
C PHE A 59 3.30 -6.17 21.19
N ILE A 60 4.43 -5.47 21.04
CA ILE A 60 4.45 -4.01 20.81
C ILE A 60 4.10 -3.69 19.34
N GLN A 61 4.52 -4.54 18.40
CA GLN A 61 4.31 -4.34 16.98
C GLN A 61 3.00 -4.94 16.46
N ASN A 62 2.48 -5.99 17.11
CA ASN A 62 1.35 -6.80 16.66
C ASN A 62 0.55 -7.36 17.86
N PRO A 63 -0.27 -6.57 18.56
CA PRO A 63 -1.20 -7.16 19.52
C PRO A 63 -2.08 -8.17 18.77
N LEU A 64 -2.16 -9.40 19.25
CA LEU A 64 -2.82 -10.58 18.63
C LEU A 64 -4.17 -10.33 17.92
N ILE A 65 -4.89 -9.29 18.32
CA ILE A 65 -6.18 -8.86 17.75
C ILE A 65 -6.00 -8.10 16.41
N LEU A 66 -4.76 -7.82 15.99
CA LEU A 66 -4.34 -7.05 14.82
C LEU A 66 -3.41 -7.83 13.86
N ARG A 67 -3.33 -9.17 13.96
CA ARG A 67 -2.45 -10.00 13.11
C ARG A 67 -3.06 -10.35 11.73
N GLY A 68 -2.47 -9.81 10.66
CA GLY A 68 -2.28 -10.42 9.32
C GLY A 68 -3.41 -11.32 8.78
N ASP A 69 -3.32 -12.59 9.17
CA ASP A 69 -4.01 -13.72 8.53
C ASP A 69 -5.53 -13.74 8.73
N HIS A 70 -6.04 -13.00 9.74
CA HIS A 70 -7.47 -12.97 10.08
C HIS A 70 -8.14 -11.60 9.87
N LEU A 71 -7.38 -10.52 9.65
CA LEU A 71 -7.94 -9.16 9.55
C LEU A 71 -8.35 -8.73 8.14
N GLY A 72 -7.85 -9.36 7.08
CA GLY A 72 -8.48 -9.19 5.75
C GLY A 72 -9.98 -9.54 5.79
N VAL A 73 -10.33 -10.58 6.56
CA VAL A 73 -11.72 -11.01 6.79
C VAL A 73 -12.48 -10.00 7.65
N SER A 74 -11.87 -9.45 8.72
CA SER A 74 -12.51 -8.46 9.59
C SER A 74 -12.76 -7.12 8.90
N ALA A 75 -11.86 -6.68 8.02
CA ALA A 75 -12.03 -5.50 7.17
C ALA A 75 -13.19 -5.67 6.18
N ILE A 76 -13.26 -6.82 5.49
CA ILE A 76 -14.37 -7.16 4.58
C ILE A 76 -15.71 -7.18 5.33
N ILE A 77 -15.74 -7.78 6.53
CA ILE A 77 -16.93 -7.79 7.39
C ILE A 77 -17.30 -6.38 7.82
N SER A 78 -16.33 -5.55 8.17
CA SER A 78 -16.55 -4.16 8.59
C SER A 78 -17.06 -3.26 7.46
N LEU A 79 -16.89 -3.65 6.19
CA LEU A 79 -17.58 -3.04 5.05
C LEU A 79 -18.98 -3.62 4.85
N PHE A 80 -19.10 -4.94 4.94
CA PHE A 80 -20.34 -5.66 4.66
C PHE A 80 -21.44 -5.34 5.68
N VAL A 81 -21.11 -5.33 6.98
CA VAL A 81 -22.06 -5.12 8.08
C VAL A 81 -22.74 -3.75 8.00
N PRO A 82 -22.02 -2.62 7.85
CA PRO A 82 -22.65 -1.32 7.61
C PRO A 82 -23.52 -1.27 6.37
N THR A 83 -23.07 -1.91 5.27
CA THR A 83 -23.83 -1.95 4.01
C THR A 83 -25.16 -2.66 4.20
N VAL A 84 -25.14 -3.88 4.73
CA VAL A 84 -26.36 -4.66 4.99
C VAL A 84 -27.26 -3.95 6.00
N THR A 85 -26.69 -3.40 7.06
CA THR A 85 -27.44 -2.66 8.09
C THR A 85 -28.15 -1.44 7.50
N ALA A 86 -27.47 -0.68 6.63
CA ALA A 86 -28.06 0.47 5.94
C ALA A 86 -29.25 0.03 5.07
N LEU A 87 -29.09 -1.03 4.27
CA LEU A 87 -30.15 -1.56 3.40
C LEU A 87 -31.38 -2.05 4.19
N LEU A 88 -31.16 -2.74 5.31
CA LEU A 88 -32.24 -3.27 6.15
C LEU A 88 -33.03 -2.13 6.82
N ILE A 89 -32.33 -1.13 7.33
CA ILE A 89 -32.95 -0.06 8.12
C ILE A 89 -33.55 1.02 7.22
N LEU A 90 -32.92 1.29 6.08
CA LEU A 90 -33.43 2.17 5.03
C LEU A 90 -34.29 1.43 4.01
N ARG A 91 -34.83 0.25 4.35
CA ARG A 91 -35.70 -0.54 3.46
C ARG A 91 -36.92 0.25 2.95
N PHE A 92 -37.36 1.30 3.66
CA PHE A 92 -38.40 2.22 3.20
C PHE A 92 -38.01 3.06 1.96
N VAL A 93 -36.73 3.16 1.65
CA VAL A 93 -36.21 3.78 0.42
C VAL A 93 -36.19 2.76 -0.73
N HIS A 94 -35.96 1.49 -0.41
CA HIS A 94 -35.72 0.43 -1.37
C HIS A 94 -36.94 -0.46 -1.68
N SER A 95 -38.08 -0.24 -1.02
CA SER A 95 -39.29 -1.03 -1.23
C SER A 95 -40.54 -0.19 -1.09
N LYS A 96 -41.43 -0.25 -2.10
CA LYS A 96 -42.71 0.48 -2.11
C LYS A 96 -43.60 0.10 -0.92
N LYS A 97 -43.70 -1.20 -0.61
CA LYS A 97 -44.47 -1.69 0.55
C LYS A 97 -43.95 -1.10 1.87
N SER A 98 -42.63 -1.04 2.03
CA SER A 98 -42.01 -0.47 3.22
C SER A 98 -42.12 1.04 3.27
N ALA A 99 -42.09 1.73 2.12
CA ALA A 99 -42.29 3.16 2.00
C ALA A 99 -43.69 3.56 2.49
N VAL A 100 -44.73 2.92 1.94
CA VAL A 100 -46.13 3.19 2.31
C VAL A 100 -46.35 2.99 3.81
N PHE A 101 -45.87 1.86 4.37
CA PHE A 101 -46.00 1.60 5.80
C PHE A 101 -45.27 2.62 6.69
N ASN A 102 -44.02 2.99 6.37
CA ASN A 102 -43.27 3.94 7.21
C ASN A 102 -43.83 5.37 7.12
N HIS A 103 -44.41 5.73 5.97
CA HIS A 103 -44.98 7.07 5.76
C HIS A 103 -46.46 7.19 6.14
N SER A 104 -47.14 6.08 6.48
CA SER A 104 -48.50 6.11 7.05
C SER A 104 -48.50 6.35 8.58
N ILE A 105 -47.36 6.15 9.25
CA ILE A 105 -47.23 6.38 10.70
C ILE A 105 -46.99 7.88 10.94
N PRO A 106 -47.59 8.50 11.99
CA PRO A 106 -47.46 9.93 12.27
C PRO A 106 -46.07 10.31 12.80
N THR A 107 -45.03 10.13 11.98
CA THR A 107 -43.64 10.48 12.28
C THR A 107 -43.08 11.38 11.19
N SER A 108 -42.32 12.41 11.58
CA SER A 108 -41.65 13.26 10.60
C SER A 108 -40.50 12.51 9.94
N ARG A 109 -40.19 12.84 8.68
CA ARG A 109 -39.03 12.26 7.97
C ARG A 109 -37.72 12.43 8.76
N LYS A 110 -37.55 13.59 9.39
CA LYS A 110 -36.41 13.91 10.28
C LYS A 110 -36.32 12.88 11.41
N SER A 111 -37.42 12.71 12.14
CA SER A 111 -37.46 11.81 13.29
C SER A 111 -37.29 10.35 12.87
N ASN A 112 -37.89 9.93 11.76
CA ASN A 112 -37.71 8.58 11.22
C ASN A 112 -36.24 8.30 10.88
N TYR A 113 -35.61 9.19 10.10
CA TYR A 113 -34.22 9.03 9.66
C TYR A 113 -33.24 8.92 10.84
N PHE A 114 -33.24 9.89 11.76
CA PHE A 114 -32.29 9.89 12.87
C PHE A 114 -32.55 8.78 13.88
N SER A 115 -33.82 8.42 14.13
CA SER A 115 -34.15 7.31 15.04
C SER A 115 -33.77 5.95 14.45
N SER A 116 -33.93 5.78 13.13
CA SER A 116 -33.51 4.59 12.40
C SER A 116 -31.99 4.47 12.37
N LEU A 117 -31.26 5.55 12.07
CA LEU A 117 -29.78 5.56 12.12
C LEU A 117 -29.27 5.24 13.53
N LEU A 118 -29.84 5.85 14.57
CA LEU A 118 -29.43 5.55 15.94
C LEU A 118 -29.66 4.08 16.29
N GLY A 119 -30.79 3.50 15.86
CA GLY A 119 -31.05 2.07 16.01
C GLY A 119 -30.03 1.20 15.27
N ALA A 120 -29.63 1.60 14.06
CA ALA A 120 -28.57 0.94 13.28
C ALA A 120 -27.25 0.92 14.02
N PHE A 121 -26.83 2.09 14.50
CA PHE A 121 -25.61 2.24 15.28
C PHE A 121 -25.65 1.37 16.52
N THR A 122 -26.73 1.39 17.29
CA THR A 122 -26.86 0.51 18.47
C THR A 122 -26.69 -0.96 18.11
N LEU A 123 -27.30 -1.42 17.02
CA LEU A 123 -27.20 -2.82 16.58
C LEU A 123 -25.79 -3.23 16.16
N MET A 124 -24.99 -2.31 15.60
CA MET A 124 -23.60 -2.58 15.21
C MET A 124 -22.61 -2.42 16.38
N VAL A 125 -22.82 -1.42 17.24
CA VAL A 125 -21.91 -1.06 18.35
C VAL A 125 -21.95 -2.08 19.48
N ILE A 126 -23.13 -2.60 19.85
CA ILE A 126 -23.27 -3.54 20.97
C ILE A 126 -22.40 -4.79 20.77
N PRO A 127 -22.43 -5.50 19.63
CA PRO A 127 -21.56 -6.65 19.37
C PRO A 127 -20.07 -6.36 19.52
N VAL A 128 -19.61 -5.19 19.07
CA VAL A 128 -18.20 -4.78 19.14
C VAL A 128 -17.80 -4.54 20.57
N ILE A 129 -18.60 -3.79 21.35
CA ILE A 129 -18.32 -3.53 22.77
C ILE A 129 -18.29 -4.85 23.56
N ILE A 130 -19.26 -5.75 23.34
CA ILE A 130 -19.29 -7.04 24.04
C ILE A 130 -18.06 -7.88 23.69
N ASN A 131 -17.67 -7.94 22.42
CA ASN A 131 -16.44 -8.65 22.04
C ASN A 131 -15.18 -8.00 22.62
N GLY A 132 -15.09 -6.67 22.65
CA GLY A 132 -13.99 -5.96 23.29
C GLY A 132 -13.88 -6.29 24.79
N MET A 133 -15.01 -6.38 25.49
CA MET A 133 -15.06 -6.80 26.89
C MET A 133 -14.63 -8.27 27.07
N ILE A 134 -15.11 -9.17 26.20
CA ILE A 134 -14.69 -10.58 26.23
C ILE A 134 -13.18 -10.70 26.03
N LEU A 135 -12.61 -9.97 25.07
CA LEU A 135 -11.17 -9.96 24.82
C LEU A 135 -10.42 -9.43 26.05
N ALA A 136 -10.88 -8.34 26.67
CA ALA A 136 -10.28 -7.83 27.91
C ALA A 136 -10.32 -8.87 29.06
N ILE A 137 -11.41 -9.64 29.18
CA ILE A 137 -11.52 -10.73 30.15
C ILE A 137 -10.54 -11.87 29.83
N ILE A 138 -10.40 -12.26 28.55
CA ILE A 138 -9.43 -13.29 28.13
C ILE A 138 -8.00 -12.85 28.46
N SER A 139 -7.65 -11.59 28.19
CA SER A 139 -6.37 -10.99 28.57
C SER A 139 -6.10 -11.15 30.08
N LEU A 140 -7.09 -10.87 30.92
CA LEU A 140 -6.98 -11.05 32.38
C LEU A 140 -6.92 -12.52 32.84
N SER A 141 -7.33 -13.47 32.00
CA SER A 141 -7.47 -14.90 32.34
C SER A 141 -6.20 -15.72 32.07
N GLY A 142 -5.02 -15.08 32.12
CA GLY A 142 -3.73 -15.74 31.90
C GLY A 142 -3.20 -15.66 30.45
N TYR A 143 -3.78 -14.77 29.64
CA TYR A 143 -3.27 -14.38 28.31
C TYR A 143 -2.69 -12.95 28.30
N GLY A 144 -2.48 -12.35 29.48
CA GLY A 144 -2.04 -10.96 29.64
C GLY A 144 -0.65 -10.70 29.05
N ASP A 145 0.18 -11.73 28.99
CA ASP A 145 1.51 -11.69 28.36
C ASP A 145 1.43 -11.55 26.82
N TYR A 146 0.27 -11.85 26.22
CA TYR A 146 0.10 -11.90 24.76
C TYR A 146 -0.69 -10.73 24.18
N PHE A 147 -1.60 -10.12 24.95
CA PHE A 147 -2.29 -8.90 24.55
C PHE A 147 -2.88 -8.21 25.78
N THR A 148 -2.81 -6.88 25.79
CA THR A 148 -3.21 -6.06 26.96
C THR A 148 -4.67 -5.59 26.84
N ILE A 149 -5.25 -5.17 27.98
CA ILE A 149 -6.54 -4.46 27.99
C ILE A 149 -6.49 -3.22 27.08
N ASN A 150 -5.36 -2.50 27.06
CA ASN A 150 -5.20 -1.34 26.20
C ASN A 150 -5.32 -1.73 24.71
N SER A 151 -4.72 -2.85 24.31
CA SER A 151 -4.85 -3.39 22.95
C SER A 151 -6.31 -3.72 22.60
N CYS A 152 -7.08 -4.28 23.53
CA CYS A 152 -8.52 -4.54 23.35
C CYS A 152 -9.32 -3.25 23.16
N LEU A 153 -8.99 -2.19 23.92
CA LEU A 153 -9.63 -0.89 23.81
C LEU A 153 -9.31 -0.20 22.48
N ILE A 154 -8.05 -0.26 22.04
CA ILE A 154 -7.60 0.25 20.75
C ILE A 154 -8.35 -0.46 19.62
N TRP A 155 -8.38 -1.79 19.63
CA TRP A 155 -9.14 -2.58 18.64
C TRP A 155 -10.63 -2.19 18.60
N THR A 156 -11.25 -2.07 19.79
CA THR A 156 -12.65 -1.65 19.91
C THR A 156 -12.85 -0.26 19.30
N GLY A 157 -11.99 0.69 19.63
CA GLY A 157 -12.05 2.07 19.12
C GLY A 157 -11.91 2.13 17.59
N ILE A 158 -10.95 1.41 17.03
CA ILE A 158 -10.71 1.37 15.59
C ILE A 158 -11.89 0.77 14.84
N LEU A 159 -12.45 -0.35 15.30
CA LEU A 159 -13.63 -0.96 14.67
C LEU A 159 -14.85 -0.04 14.75
N LEU A 160 -15.08 0.63 15.88
CA LEU A 160 -16.18 1.58 16.00
C LEU A 160 -16.02 2.76 15.02
N TYR A 161 -14.79 3.26 14.88
CA TYR A 161 -14.44 4.31 13.92
C TYR A 161 -14.71 3.86 12.46
N ILE A 162 -14.28 2.66 12.07
CA ILE A 162 -14.50 2.12 10.72
C ILE A 162 -15.99 1.90 10.45
N LEU A 163 -16.72 1.30 11.40
CA LEU A 163 -18.16 1.13 11.26
C LEU A 163 -18.87 2.47 11.09
N PHE A 164 -18.45 3.50 11.83
CA PHE A 164 -19.03 4.84 11.73
C PHE A 164 -18.85 5.47 10.34
N THR A 165 -17.65 5.36 9.78
CA THR A 165 -17.28 5.94 8.48
C THR A 165 -17.87 5.14 7.31
N MET A 166 -17.79 3.80 7.36
CA MET A 166 -18.37 2.93 6.33
C MET A 166 -19.90 3.05 6.28
N PHE A 167 -20.54 3.14 7.46
CA PHE A 167 -21.99 3.31 7.53
C PHE A 167 -22.46 4.63 6.92
N ALA A 168 -21.65 5.70 6.98
CA ALA A 168 -21.98 6.97 6.37
C ALA A 168 -22.05 6.86 4.86
N CYS A 169 -21.05 6.20 4.26
CA CYS A 169 -21.01 5.93 2.83
C CYS A 169 -22.18 5.01 2.41
N ALA A 170 -22.45 3.95 3.17
CA ALA A 170 -23.54 3.02 2.88
C ALA A 170 -24.92 3.69 2.93
N VAL A 171 -25.15 4.57 3.93
CA VAL A 171 -26.37 5.36 4.04
C VAL A 171 -26.49 6.34 2.87
N PHE A 172 -25.40 7.00 2.49
CA PHE A 172 -25.37 7.92 1.35
C PHE A 172 -25.68 7.20 0.04
N ALA A 173 -25.01 6.08 -0.23
CA ALA A 173 -25.27 5.24 -1.39
C ALA A 173 -26.73 4.75 -1.41
N SER A 174 -27.25 4.32 -0.27
CA SER A 174 -28.66 3.91 -0.11
C SER A 174 -29.65 5.05 -0.38
N MET A 175 -29.29 6.30 -0.09
CA MET A 175 -30.18 7.45 -0.36
C MET A 175 -30.20 7.89 -1.82
N ILE A 176 -29.10 7.67 -2.56
CA ILE A 176 -28.97 7.97 -3.99
C ILE A 176 -29.90 7.09 -4.83
N THR A 177 -29.99 5.80 -4.51
CA THR A 177 -30.72 4.82 -5.32
C THR A 177 -31.89 4.18 -4.56
N GLY A 178 -32.97 3.83 -5.24
CA GLY A 178 -34.05 3.00 -4.70
C GLY A 178 -33.80 1.51 -4.85
N ASN A 179 -32.68 1.09 -5.45
CA ASN A 179 -32.37 -0.31 -5.66
C ASN A 179 -31.26 -0.76 -4.70
N SER A 180 -31.54 -1.81 -3.91
CA SER A 180 -30.57 -2.32 -2.93
C SER A 180 -29.27 -2.79 -3.56
N PHE A 181 -29.31 -3.45 -4.72
CA PHE A 181 -28.12 -3.89 -5.44
C PHE A 181 -27.29 -2.70 -5.93
N ALA A 182 -27.94 -1.70 -6.54
CA ALA A 182 -27.27 -0.48 -6.96
C ALA A 182 -26.63 0.28 -5.78
N ALA A 183 -27.25 0.24 -4.60
CA ALA A 183 -26.71 0.86 -3.39
C ALA A 183 -25.44 0.16 -2.91
N VAL A 184 -25.39 -1.18 -2.98
CA VAL A 184 -24.17 -1.96 -2.70
C VAL A 184 -23.06 -1.57 -3.68
N VAL A 185 -23.35 -1.59 -4.99
CA VAL A 185 -22.36 -1.24 -6.02
C VAL A 185 -21.84 0.18 -5.81
N LEU A 186 -22.73 1.15 -5.58
CA LEU A 186 -22.35 2.54 -5.34
C LEU A 186 -21.52 2.70 -4.06
N ASN A 187 -21.83 1.96 -2.99
CA ASN A 187 -21.04 1.99 -1.77
C ASN A 187 -19.59 1.52 -2.05
N VAL A 188 -19.44 0.40 -2.74
CA VAL A 188 -18.12 -0.11 -3.15
C VAL A 188 -17.39 0.90 -4.02
N LEU A 189 -18.08 1.54 -4.97
CA LEU A 189 -17.46 2.55 -5.83
C LEU A 189 -16.96 3.77 -5.06
N VAL A 190 -17.72 4.27 -4.07
CA VAL A 190 -17.28 5.39 -3.23
C VAL A 190 -15.97 5.06 -2.51
N HIS A 191 -15.83 3.81 -2.06
CA HIS A 191 -14.63 3.33 -1.38
C HIS A 191 -13.43 3.17 -2.33
N CYS A 192 -13.66 2.56 -3.50
CA CYS A 192 -12.60 2.34 -4.48
C CYS A 192 -12.25 3.60 -5.30
N PHE A 193 -13.07 4.66 -5.28
CA PHE A 193 -12.91 5.81 -6.18
C PHE A 193 -11.53 6.47 -6.05
N VAL A 194 -11.16 6.89 -4.84
CA VAL A 194 -9.89 7.61 -4.62
C VAL A 194 -8.70 6.72 -4.95
N ILE A 195 -8.73 5.46 -4.51
CA ILE A 195 -7.65 4.49 -4.73
C ILE A 195 -7.48 4.21 -6.22
N SER A 196 -8.58 3.98 -6.94
CA SER A 196 -8.53 3.67 -8.38
C SER A 196 -8.08 4.88 -9.19
N VAL A 197 -8.46 6.10 -8.79
CA VAL A 197 -8.00 7.32 -9.45
C VAL A 197 -6.51 7.54 -9.18
N ALA A 198 -6.06 7.40 -7.93
CA ALA A 198 -4.66 7.53 -7.54
C ALA A 198 -3.78 6.50 -8.27
N ALA A 199 -4.13 5.22 -8.18
CA ALA A 199 -3.43 4.12 -8.86
C ALA A 199 -3.47 4.28 -10.39
N GLY A 200 -4.62 4.70 -10.91
CA GLY A 200 -4.81 5.03 -12.31
C GLY A 200 -3.86 6.09 -12.82
N LEU A 201 -3.85 7.26 -12.16
CA LEU A 201 -2.97 8.38 -12.50
C LEU A 201 -1.50 7.98 -12.40
N SER A 202 -1.12 7.22 -11.38
CA SER A 202 0.25 6.71 -11.24
C SER A 202 0.63 5.77 -12.39
N ALA A 203 -0.28 4.88 -12.80
CA ALA A 203 -0.06 4.00 -13.95
C ALA A 203 -0.03 4.75 -15.30
N PHE A 204 -0.85 5.79 -15.44
CA PHE A 204 -0.77 6.68 -16.61
C PHE A 204 0.58 7.39 -16.67
N ALA A 205 1.01 7.95 -15.55
CA ALA A 205 2.28 8.63 -15.43
C ALA A 205 3.46 7.67 -15.68
N SER A 206 3.46 6.47 -15.10
CA SER A 206 4.54 5.49 -15.31
C SER A 206 4.65 5.01 -16.75
N LYS A 207 3.52 4.97 -17.48
CA LYS A 207 3.50 4.52 -18.87
C LYS A 207 3.83 5.62 -19.88
N PHE A 208 3.45 6.88 -19.60
CA PHE A 208 3.53 7.96 -20.57
C PHE A 208 4.54 9.05 -20.23
N LEU A 209 4.94 9.23 -18.96
CA LEU A 209 5.89 10.26 -18.57
C LEU A 209 7.30 9.69 -18.48
N TYR A 210 8.19 10.19 -19.34
CA TYR A 210 9.59 9.81 -19.29
C TYR A 210 10.26 10.28 -18.00
N GLY A 211 11.02 9.40 -17.35
CA GLY A 211 11.67 9.68 -16.07
C GLY A 211 10.77 9.57 -14.84
N TYR A 212 9.49 9.15 -14.98
CA TYR A 212 8.56 9.09 -13.86
C TYR A 212 8.89 7.98 -12.86
N THR A 213 8.95 8.36 -11.58
CA THR A 213 9.01 7.41 -10.47
C THR A 213 7.63 7.19 -9.85
N SER A 214 7.31 5.95 -9.53
CA SER A 214 6.03 5.58 -8.90
C SER A 214 5.92 6.05 -7.45
N ASN A 215 7.02 6.47 -6.82
CA ASN A 215 7.03 7.03 -5.48
C ASN A 215 6.54 8.49 -5.54
N ASN A 216 5.24 8.68 -5.36
CA ASN A 216 4.61 9.99 -5.46
C ASN A 216 3.83 10.23 -4.18
N ALA A 217 4.47 10.97 -3.28
CA ALA A 217 3.94 11.28 -1.95
C ALA A 217 2.49 11.79 -1.96
N ILE A 218 2.03 12.50 -3.01
CA ILE A 218 0.62 12.94 -3.10
C ILE A 218 -0.31 11.76 -3.36
N MET A 219 0.06 10.89 -4.29
CA MET A 219 -0.72 9.71 -4.66
C MET A 219 -0.73 8.69 -3.52
N ASP A 220 0.42 8.52 -2.87
CA ASP A 220 0.58 7.68 -1.69
C ASP A 220 -0.23 8.26 -0.53
N THR A 221 -0.12 9.57 -0.23
CA THR A 221 -0.94 10.24 0.79
C THR A 221 -2.44 10.06 0.53
N LEU A 222 -2.90 10.20 -0.72
CA LEU A 222 -4.32 10.05 -1.08
C LEU A 222 -4.80 8.59 -0.93
N ALA A 223 -3.94 7.62 -1.23
CA ALA A 223 -4.24 6.20 -1.04
C ALA A 223 -4.21 5.83 0.45
N GLU A 224 -3.13 6.14 1.15
CA GLU A 224 -2.85 5.81 2.55
C GLU A 224 -3.85 6.44 3.52
N ASN A 225 -4.24 7.70 3.28
CA ASN A 225 -5.24 8.37 4.11
C ASN A 225 -6.67 8.08 3.67
N ASN A 226 -6.91 7.19 2.71
CA ASN A 226 -8.27 6.79 2.36
C ASN A 226 -8.87 5.93 3.49
N PHE A 227 -10.09 6.25 3.94
CA PHE A 227 -10.76 5.49 5.00
C PHE A 227 -10.87 3.97 4.71
N PHE A 228 -10.94 3.54 3.44
CA PHE A 228 -11.03 2.13 3.03
C PHE A 228 -9.67 1.49 3.07
N VAL A 229 -8.61 2.20 2.65
CA VAL A 229 -7.23 1.74 2.81
C VAL A 229 -6.94 1.59 4.29
N ILE A 230 -7.21 2.58 5.13
CA ILE A 230 -7.06 2.46 6.59
C ILE A 230 -7.85 1.25 7.14
N GLY A 231 -9.07 1.03 6.65
CA GLY A 231 -9.88 -0.14 7.01
C GLY A 231 -9.30 -1.47 6.54
N ALA A 232 -8.68 -1.51 5.36
CA ALA A 232 -8.04 -2.69 4.77
C ALA A 232 -6.64 -2.94 5.34
N SER A 233 -5.91 -1.87 5.70
CA SER A 233 -4.61 -1.87 6.36
C SER A 233 -4.71 -2.48 7.75
N LEU A 234 -5.89 -2.61 8.36
CA LEU A 234 -6.07 -3.48 9.53
C LEU A 234 -5.55 -4.92 9.30
N GLY A 235 -5.59 -5.40 8.05
CA GLY A 235 -4.98 -6.66 7.62
C GLY A 235 -3.46 -6.71 7.76
N ASN A 236 -2.80 -5.57 7.92
CA ASN A 236 -1.35 -5.44 8.05
C ASN A 236 -1.03 -4.37 9.11
N SER A 237 -0.74 -4.81 10.33
CA SER A 237 -0.47 -3.94 11.49
C SER A 237 0.60 -2.87 11.27
N GLN A 238 1.61 -3.18 10.46
CA GLN A 238 2.65 -2.23 10.08
C GLN A 238 2.05 -1.11 9.22
N SER A 239 1.39 -1.47 8.11
CA SER A 239 0.72 -0.50 7.25
C SER A 239 -0.39 0.27 7.98
N PHE A 240 -1.11 -0.36 8.92
CA PHE A 240 -2.10 0.36 9.73
C PHE A 240 -1.44 1.41 10.61
N ARG A 241 -0.32 1.09 11.26
CA ARG A 241 0.39 2.01 12.17
C ARG A 241 1.01 3.18 11.43
N GLU A 242 1.55 2.94 10.25
CA GLU A 242 2.12 3.97 9.37
C GLU A 242 1.02 4.91 8.86
N ASN A 243 -0.16 4.38 8.51
CA ASN A 243 -1.23 5.16 7.87
C ASN A 243 -2.26 5.76 8.85
N PHE A 244 -2.39 5.21 10.07
CA PHE A 244 -3.41 5.64 11.02
C PHE A 244 -2.94 6.79 11.90
N SER A 245 -3.36 8.00 11.53
CA SER A 245 -3.20 9.20 12.38
C SER A 245 -4.51 9.55 13.11
N PRO A 246 -4.48 9.88 14.42
CA PRO A 246 -5.64 10.38 15.14
C PRO A 246 -6.29 11.60 14.47
N ILE A 247 -5.47 12.48 13.86
CA ILE A 247 -5.95 13.65 13.12
C ILE A 247 -6.74 13.19 11.88
N THR A 248 -6.19 12.25 11.11
CA THR A 248 -6.87 11.65 9.95
C THR A 248 -8.20 11.00 10.36
N ALA A 249 -8.23 10.28 11.49
CA ALA A 249 -9.46 9.70 12.03
C ALA A 249 -10.51 10.78 12.40
N MET A 250 -10.10 11.89 13.01
CA MET A 250 -11.00 13.02 13.32
C MET A 250 -11.57 13.67 12.04
N VAL A 251 -10.74 13.86 11.02
CA VAL A 251 -11.18 14.37 9.71
C VAL A 251 -12.22 13.44 9.10
N HIS A 252 -11.99 12.13 9.09
CA HIS A 252 -12.94 11.14 8.58
C HIS A 252 -14.26 11.11 9.34
N ILE A 253 -14.22 11.24 10.67
CA ILE A 253 -15.42 11.38 11.49
C ILE A 253 -16.19 12.65 11.09
N GLY A 254 -15.50 13.78 10.95
CA GLY A 254 -16.09 15.04 10.49
C GLY A 254 -16.76 14.92 9.11
N VAL A 255 -16.05 14.35 8.13
CA VAL A 255 -16.58 14.08 6.78
C VAL A 255 -17.80 13.15 6.85
N SER A 256 -17.75 12.09 7.66
CA SER A 256 -18.86 11.15 7.82
C SER A 256 -20.10 11.82 8.41
N ILE A 257 -19.93 12.72 9.38
CA ILE A 257 -21.03 13.53 9.92
C ILE A 257 -21.67 14.38 8.81
N VAL A 258 -20.87 15.06 8.00
CA VAL A 258 -21.35 15.82 6.84
C VAL A 258 -22.13 14.92 5.87
N ILE A 259 -21.61 13.73 5.55
CA ILE A 259 -22.26 12.75 4.69
C ILE A 259 -23.63 12.30 5.25
N TYR A 260 -23.75 12.07 6.57
CA TYR A 260 -25.04 11.75 7.19
C TYR A 260 -26.06 12.89 7.04
N PHE A 261 -25.62 14.15 7.15
CA PHE A 261 -26.50 15.31 6.94
C PHE A 261 -26.89 15.48 5.47
N VAL A 262 -25.95 15.34 4.54
CA VAL A 262 -26.22 15.34 3.09
C VAL A 262 -27.24 14.26 2.75
N SER A 263 -27.05 13.03 3.25
CA SER A 263 -27.97 11.91 3.08
C SER A 263 -29.36 12.21 3.63
N TYR A 264 -29.46 12.90 4.77
CA TYR A 264 -30.73 13.39 5.29
C TYR A 264 -31.42 14.39 4.36
N PHE A 265 -30.69 15.37 3.81
CA PHE A 265 -31.25 16.34 2.88
C PHE A 265 -31.75 15.68 1.58
N MET A 266 -31.02 14.67 1.08
CA MET A 266 -31.46 13.85 -0.04
C MET A 266 -32.76 13.11 0.29
N TYR A 267 -32.84 12.46 1.45
CA TYR A 267 -34.06 11.80 1.91
C TYR A 267 -35.24 12.78 2.06
N LYS A 268 -35.00 14.01 2.52
CA LYS A 268 -36.03 15.04 2.65
C LYS A 268 -36.58 15.46 1.29
N LYS A 269 -35.72 15.62 0.27
CA LYS A 269 -36.12 16.04 -1.08
C LYS A 269 -36.73 14.91 -1.91
N ARG A 270 -36.45 13.64 -1.56
CA ARG A 270 -36.89 12.48 -2.33
C ARG A 270 -38.42 12.31 -2.29
N LYS A 271 -39.06 12.26 -3.45
CA LYS A 271 -40.49 11.93 -3.55
C LYS A 271 -40.71 10.45 -3.22
N LEU A 272 -41.84 10.13 -2.58
CA LEU A 272 -42.15 8.76 -2.15
C LEU A 272 -42.45 7.82 -3.32
N GLU A 273 -42.90 8.37 -4.44
CA GLU A 273 -43.13 7.65 -5.69
C GLU A 273 -41.85 7.02 -6.27
N ASN A 274 -40.66 7.57 -5.96
CA ASN A 274 -39.36 7.11 -6.47
C ASN A 274 -38.79 5.91 -5.67
N ALA A 275 -39.62 5.20 -4.88
CA ALA A 275 -39.21 3.98 -4.21
C ALA A 275 -39.03 2.85 -5.25
N GLU A 276 -37.93 2.09 -5.16
CA GLU A 276 -37.50 1.05 -6.13
C GLU A 276 -36.98 1.54 -7.50
N GLU A 277 -36.97 2.86 -7.73
CA GLU A 277 -36.31 3.46 -8.90
C GLU A 277 -34.79 3.49 -8.73
N ILE A 278 -34.05 3.11 -9.78
CA ILE A 278 -32.60 2.90 -9.69
C ILE A 278 -31.83 4.20 -9.49
N ALA A 279 -32.37 5.34 -9.92
CA ALA A 279 -31.95 6.63 -9.39
C ALA A 279 -33.17 7.38 -8.90
N GLY A 280 -33.13 7.83 -7.65
CA GLY A 280 -34.13 8.77 -7.15
C GLY A 280 -34.09 10.13 -7.87
N PHE A 281 -33.05 10.36 -8.70
CA PHE A 281 -32.80 11.56 -9.50
C PHE A 281 -32.23 11.14 -10.87
N GLU A 282 -32.92 11.45 -11.97
CA GLU A 282 -32.53 10.99 -13.32
C GLU A 282 -31.11 11.37 -13.75
N CYS A 283 -30.58 12.51 -13.26
CA CYS A 283 -29.20 12.96 -13.51
C CYS A 283 -28.15 11.98 -12.97
N LEU A 284 -28.43 11.27 -11.87
CA LEU A 284 -27.49 10.36 -11.23
C LEU A 284 -27.31 9.05 -12.03
N ASN A 285 -28.23 8.71 -12.94
CA ASN A 285 -28.08 7.55 -13.81
C ASN A 285 -26.84 7.67 -14.71
N SER A 286 -26.67 8.84 -15.33
CA SER A 286 -25.52 9.10 -16.21
C SER A 286 -24.22 9.11 -15.41
N ILE A 287 -24.21 9.79 -14.26
CA ILE A 287 -23.04 9.84 -13.37
C ILE A 287 -22.65 8.43 -12.93
N PHE A 288 -23.60 7.63 -12.43
CA PHE A 288 -23.35 6.25 -12.01
C PHE A 288 -22.69 5.45 -13.14
N LYS A 289 -23.31 5.40 -14.32
CA LYS A 289 -22.80 4.62 -15.45
C LYS A 289 -21.38 5.00 -15.83
N TYR A 290 -21.12 6.28 -16.05
CA TYR A 290 -19.81 6.72 -16.50
C TYR A 290 -18.76 6.61 -15.40
N SER A 291 -19.11 6.82 -14.13
CA SER A 291 -18.22 6.60 -13.00
C SER A 291 -17.83 5.13 -12.85
N VAL A 292 -18.78 4.18 -12.93
CA VAL A 292 -18.47 2.74 -12.87
C VAL A 292 -17.55 2.35 -14.03
N THR A 293 -17.90 2.80 -15.25
CA THR A 293 -17.14 2.49 -16.46
C THR A 293 -15.73 3.05 -16.38
N PHE A 294 -15.59 4.31 -15.98
CA PHE A 294 -14.30 4.97 -15.81
C PHE A 294 -13.44 4.26 -14.78
N LEU A 295 -13.97 4.03 -13.58
CA LEU A 295 -13.23 3.36 -12.50
C LEU A 295 -12.76 1.96 -12.88
N ALA A 296 -13.62 1.14 -13.50
CA ALA A 296 -13.23 -0.19 -13.95
C ALA A 296 -12.16 -0.14 -15.06
N THR A 297 -12.27 0.82 -15.99
CA THR A 297 -11.30 0.99 -17.08
C THR A 297 -9.95 1.44 -16.53
N VAL A 298 -9.93 2.40 -15.61
CA VAL A 298 -8.72 2.91 -14.97
C VAL A 298 -8.07 1.85 -14.07
N ALA A 299 -8.85 1.10 -13.30
CA ALA A 299 -8.34 -0.01 -12.50
C ALA A 299 -7.73 -1.11 -13.39
N ALA A 300 -8.41 -1.49 -14.47
CA ALA A 300 -7.86 -2.44 -15.45
C ALA A 300 -6.59 -1.90 -16.10
N PHE A 301 -6.55 -0.62 -16.47
CA PHE A 301 -5.35 0.02 -17.00
C PHE A 301 -4.19 -0.09 -16.01
N GLY A 302 -4.41 0.26 -14.73
CA GLY A 302 -3.41 0.16 -13.68
C GLY A 302 -2.85 -1.25 -13.51
N ILE A 303 -3.72 -2.24 -13.28
CA ILE A 303 -3.31 -3.64 -13.05
C ILE A 303 -2.60 -4.24 -14.28
N LEU A 304 -3.12 -3.96 -15.47
CA LEU A 304 -2.61 -4.56 -16.71
C LEU A 304 -1.36 -3.85 -17.24
N SER A 305 -1.08 -2.62 -16.80
CA SER A 305 0.06 -1.84 -17.30
C SER A 305 1.40 -2.51 -16.98
N TYR A 306 1.51 -3.14 -15.81
CA TYR A 306 2.70 -3.86 -15.37
C TYR A 306 2.74 -5.30 -15.88
N THR A 307 1.59 -5.98 -15.94
CA THR A 307 1.53 -7.42 -16.26
C THR A 307 1.60 -7.71 -17.75
N LEU A 308 1.19 -6.76 -18.60
CA LEU A 308 1.16 -6.90 -20.05
C LEU A 308 2.04 -5.84 -20.73
N GLU A 309 3.12 -5.42 -20.08
CA GLU A 309 4.06 -4.40 -20.60
C GLU A 309 4.56 -4.76 -22.00
N ASP A 310 4.98 -6.02 -22.19
CA ASP A 310 5.51 -6.53 -23.46
C ASP A 310 4.44 -7.01 -24.45
N ALA A 311 3.16 -6.86 -24.11
CA ALA A 311 2.02 -7.41 -24.85
C ALA A 311 0.97 -6.32 -25.16
N PRO A 312 1.30 -5.29 -25.97
CA PRO A 312 0.48 -4.09 -26.12
C PRO A 312 -0.91 -4.37 -26.70
N VAL A 313 -1.02 -5.34 -27.62
CA VAL A 313 -2.32 -5.74 -28.20
C VAL A 313 -3.23 -6.34 -27.13
N TYR A 314 -2.71 -7.27 -26.32
CA TYR A 314 -3.46 -7.89 -25.23
C TYR A 314 -3.82 -6.88 -24.14
N PHE A 315 -2.92 -5.95 -23.84
CA PHE A 315 -3.18 -4.84 -22.92
C PHE A 315 -4.38 -4.00 -23.39
N VAL A 316 -4.31 -3.47 -24.63
CA VAL A 316 -5.37 -2.60 -25.17
C VAL A 316 -6.68 -3.37 -25.33
N SER A 317 -6.66 -4.61 -25.82
CA SER A 317 -7.88 -5.41 -26.00
C SER A 317 -8.57 -5.70 -24.67
N THR A 318 -7.82 -5.98 -23.61
CA THR A 318 -8.37 -6.32 -22.30
C THR A 318 -8.93 -5.08 -21.59
N VAL A 319 -8.20 -3.96 -21.59
CA VAL A 319 -8.72 -2.69 -21.05
C VAL A 319 -10.01 -2.26 -21.78
N THR A 320 -10.02 -2.39 -23.10
CA THR A 320 -11.20 -2.10 -23.92
C THR A 320 -12.36 -3.04 -23.57
N ALA A 321 -12.12 -4.35 -23.48
CA ALA A 321 -13.14 -5.32 -23.10
C ALA A 321 -13.76 -5.03 -21.72
N VAL A 322 -12.93 -4.71 -20.71
CA VAL A 322 -13.40 -4.33 -19.38
C VAL A 322 -14.28 -3.07 -19.44
N SER A 323 -13.89 -2.07 -20.23
CA SER A 323 -14.69 -0.85 -20.41
C SER A 323 -16.05 -1.13 -21.05
N ILE A 324 -16.10 -1.98 -22.10
CA ILE A 324 -17.33 -2.37 -22.80
C ILE A 324 -18.25 -3.12 -21.85
N ILE A 325 -17.73 -4.15 -21.18
CA ILE A 325 -18.48 -5.01 -20.27
C ILE A 325 -19.08 -4.15 -19.15
N THR A 326 -18.26 -3.32 -18.51
CA THR A 326 -18.70 -2.48 -17.39
C THR A 326 -19.73 -1.44 -17.82
N TYR A 327 -19.55 -0.81 -18.99
CA TYR A 327 -20.52 0.16 -19.51
C TYR A 327 -21.88 -0.48 -19.75
N PHE A 328 -21.91 -1.61 -20.47
CA PHE A 328 -23.17 -2.28 -20.78
C PHE A 328 -23.79 -2.93 -19.54
N ALA A 329 -23.00 -3.48 -18.63
CA ALA A 329 -23.51 -3.99 -17.35
C ALA A 329 -24.17 -2.88 -16.52
N SER A 330 -23.55 -1.69 -16.46
CA SER A 330 -24.12 -0.52 -15.79
C SER A 330 -25.41 -0.05 -16.47
N GLU A 331 -25.44 -0.01 -17.79
CA GLU A 331 -26.63 0.37 -18.57
C GLU A 331 -27.78 -0.65 -18.41
N MET A 332 -27.47 -1.96 -18.40
CA MET A 332 -28.42 -3.04 -18.15
C MET A 332 -29.03 -2.94 -16.75
N LEU A 333 -28.19 -2.63 -15.76
CA LEU A 333 -28.61 -2.40 -14.39
C LEU A 333 -29.57 -1.23 -14.34
N LEU A 334 -29.19 -0.06 -14.86
CA LEU A 334 -30.02 1.15 -14.86
C LEU A 334 -31.37 0.97 -15.57
N LYS A 335 -31.39 0.26 -16.71
CA LYS A 335 -32.61 0.03 -17.51
C LYS A 335 -33.40 -1.23 -17.12
N LYS A 336 -32.89 -2.04 -16.18
CA LYS A 336 -33.44 -3.36 -15.82
C LYS A 336 -33.73 -4.24 -17.04
N SER A 337 -32.88 -4.18 -18.06
CA SER A 337 -33.08 -4.87 -19.34
C SER A 337 -31.75 -5.27 -19.99
N PHE A 338 -31.71 -6.44 -20.62
CA PHE A 338 -30.56 -6.89 -21.41
C PHE A 338 -30.52 -6.26 -22.81
N ASN A 339 -31.62 -5.68 -23.29
CA ASN A 339 -31.74 -5.17 -24.67
C ASN A 339 -31.29 -3.70 -24.80
N VAL A 340 -30.09 -3.38 -24.28
CA VAL A 340 -29.55 -2.00 -24.25
C VAL A 340 -28.60 -1.67 -25.39
N PHE A 341 -28.04 -2.69 -26.06
CA PHE A 341 -26.96 -2.55 -27.03
C PHE A 341 -27.28 -1.61 -28.20
N LYS A 342 -28.47 -1.72 -28.80
CA LYS A 342 -28.85 -0.97 -30.02
C LYS A 342 -29.02 0.54 -29.80
N ARG A 343 -29.33 0.98 -28.58
CA ARG A 343 -29.61 2.40 -28.28
C ARG A 343 -28.50 3.09 -27.50
N SER A 344 -27.73 2.34 -26.71
CA SER A 344 -26.77 2.90 -25.76
C SER A 344 -25.32 2.92 -26.23
N TYR A 345 -25.00 2.29 -27.38
CA TYR A 345 -23.64 2.24 -27.94
C TYR A 345 -23.07 3.63 -28.25
N LYS A 346 -23.90 4.62 -28.63
CA LYS A 346 -23.45 6.00 -28.89
C LYS A 346 -22.83 6.65 -27.65
N GLY A 347 -23.40 6.36 -26.47
CA GLY A 347 -22.84 6.84 -25.21
C GLY A 347 -21.51 6.14 -24.86
N TYR A 348 -21.35 4.87 -25.23
CA TYR A 348 -20.07 4.17 -25.10
C TYR A 348 -19.02 4.76 -26.03
N ILE A 349 -19.36 5.04 -27.28
CA ILE A 349 -18.46 5.73 -28.23
C ILE A 349 -18.02 7.07 -27.66
N GLY A 350 -18.95 7.86 -27.09
CA GLY A 350 -18.60 9.12 -26.43
C GLY A 350 -17.62 8.94 -25.26
N PHE A 351 -17.84 7.92 -24.42
CA PHE A 351 -16.89 7.57 -23.35
C PHE A 351 -15.53 7.13 -23.90
N ALA A 352 -15.51 6.25 -24.90
CA ALA A 352 -14.29 5.73 -25.51
C ALA A 352 -13.47 6.86 -26.14
N VAL A 353 -14.11 7.78 -26.88
CA VAL A 353 -13.47 8.97 -27.43
C VAL A 353 -12.93 9.87 -26.31
N ALA A 354 -13.70 10.12 -25.25
CA ALA A 354 -13.24 10.93 -24.12
C ALA A 354 -12.03 10.30 -23.41
N PHE A 355 -12.05 8.98 -23.20
CA PHE A 355 -10.94 8.25 -22.59
C PHE A 355 -9.71 8.25 -23.50
N LEU A 356 -9.87 8.07 -24.81
CA LEU A 356 -8.79 8.20 -25.80
C LEU A 356 -8.20 9.61 -25.85
N CYS A 357 -9.04 10.64 -25.81
CA CYS A 357 -8.57 12.02 -25.74
C CYS A 357 -7.79 12.27 -24.44
N MET A 358 -8.27 11.73 -23.31
CA MET A 358 -7.55 11.79 -22.04
C MET A 358 -6.19 11.10 -22.17
N THR A 359 -6.12 9.88 -22.71
CA THR A 359 -4.84 9.17 -22.90
C THR A 359 -3.89 9.92 -23.84
N ALA A 360 -4.41 10.50 -24.92
CA ALA A 360 -3.63 11.28 -25.87
C ALA A 360 -3.11 12.60 -25.26
N LEU A 361 -3.92 13.27 -24.43
CA LEU A 361 -3.48 14.44 -23.68
C LEU A 361 -2.34 14.06 -22.71
N PHE A 362 -2.46 12.92 -22.01
CA PHE A 362 -1.39 12.43 -21.14
C PHE A 362 -0.11 12.06 -21.91
N SER A 363 -0.21 11.50 -23.12
CA SER A 363 0.95 11.09 -23.90
C SER A 363 1.65 12.23 -24.65
N HIS A 364 0.97 13.34 -24.92
CA HIS A 364 1.49 14.44 -25.75
C HIS A 364 1.77 15.73 -24.97
N THR A 365 1.43 15.77 -23.67
CA THR A 365 1.81 16.89 -22.83
C THR A 365 3.04 16.50 -22.02
N THR A 366 4.07 17.35 -22.00
CA THR A 366 5.23 17.22 -21.08
C THR A 366 4.85 17.45 -19.61
N PHE A 367 3.55 17.39 -19.30
CA PHE A 367 2.91 17.56 -18.00
C PHE A 367 3.51 18.68 -17.16
N PHE A 368 3.22 19.93 -17.54
CA PHE A 368 3.76 21.14 -16.89
C PHE A 368 5.30 21.16 -16.81
N GLY A 369 5.99 20.54 -17.77
CA GLY A 369 7.44 20.49 -17.86
C GLY A 369 8.09 19.42 -16.97
N TYR A 370 7.34 18.42 -16.48
CA TYR A 370 7.87 17.35 -15.63
C TYR A 370 9.06 16.63 -16.27
N GLU A 371 8.94 16.21 -17.53
CA GLU A 371 9.97 15.45 -18.26
C GLU A 371 11.23 16.28 -18.46
N THR A 372 11.06 17.59 -18.65
CA THR A 372 12.15 18.53 -18.95
C THR A 372 12.78 19.16 -17.72
N TYR A 373 12.22 18.93 -16.53
CA TYR A 373 12.63 19.62 -15.33
C TYR A 373 13.86 18.99 -14.71
N VAL A 374 14.96 19.74 -14.74
CA VAL A 374 16.19 19.51 -13.98
C VAL A 374 16.37 20.69 -13.01
N PRO A 375 16.55 20.47 -11.69
CA PRO A 375 16.77 21.56 -10.75
C PRO A 375 18.05 22.34 -11.07
N LYS A 376 18.06 23.65 -10.78
CA LYS A 376 19.31 24.44 -10.87
C LYS A 376 20.24 24.04 -9.74
N THR A 377 21.53 23.89 -10.03
CA THR A 377 22.57 23.50 -9.06
C THR A 377 22.57 24.37 -7.80
N GLU A 378 22.27 25.67 -7.94
CA GLU A 378 22.20 26.63 -6.83
C GLU A 378 21.04 26.37 -5.85
N ASP A 379 19.97 25.73 -6.30
CA ASP A 379 18.76 25.47 -5.51
C ASP A 379 18.82 24.10 -4.79
N ILE A 380 19.82 23.28 -5.12
CA ILE A 380 20.01 21.94 -4.57
C ILE A 380 20.74 22.05 -3.22
N GLU A 381 20.20 21.39 -2.20
CA GLU A 381 20.85 21.19 -0.89
C GLU A 381 21.69 19.91 -0.90
N SER A 382 21.14 18.82 -1.45
CA SER A 382 21.87 17.57 -1.67
C SER A 382 21.30 16.78 -2.84
N ALA A 383 22.14 15.96 -3.47
CA ALA A 383 21.77 15.11 -4.61
C ALA A 383 22.21 13.65 -4.38
N SER A 384 21.52 12.73 -5.04
CA SER A 384 21.82 11.30 -5.02
C SER A 384 21.57 10.68 -6.40
N VAL A 385 22.46 9.78 -6.81
CA VAL A 385 22.31 8.97 -8.02
C VAL A 385 22.69 7.53 -7.76
N PHE A 386 21.72 6.62 -7.84
CA PHE A 386 21.98 5.22 -7.51
C PHE A 386 21.24 4.29 -8.44
N SER A 387 21.80 3.09 -8.61
CA SER A 387 21.17 2.02 -9.34
C SER A 387 20.19 1.29 -8.46
N TYR A 388 18.98 1.06 -8.97
CA TYR A 388 17.92 0.31 -8.30
C TYR A 388 18.34 -1.12 -7.90
N TYR A 389 19.30 -1.73 -8.61
CA TYR A 389 19.69 -3.12 -8.39
C TYR A 389 20.85 -3.31 -7.40
N TYR A 390 21.59 -2.26 -7.07
CA TYR A 390 22.87 -2.38 -6.36
C TYR A 390 22.90 -1.67 -5.01
N SER A 391 21.98 -0.75 -4.75
CA SER A 391 21.94 -0.05 -3.46
C SER A 391 20.50 0.13 -2.99
N ASP A 392 20.21 -0.44 -1.82
CA ASP A 392 19.04 -0.07 -1.00
C ASP A 392 19.27 1.24 -0.23
N ASN A 393 20.51 1.76 -0.24
CA ASN A 393 20.85 3.04 0.36
C ASN A 393 20.58 4.18 -0.63
N GLU A 394 20.17 5.34 -0.09
CA GLU A 394 20.01 6.58 -0.85
C GLU A 394 21.16 7.54 -0.50
N PRO A 395 22.38 7.34 -1.03
CA PRO A 395 23.55 8.12 -0.67
C PRO A 395 23.40 9.57 -1.15
N PHE A 396 23.26 10.51 -0.23
CA PHE A 396 23.22 11.94 -0.54
C PHE A 396 24.60 12.59 -0.41
N THR A 397 24.99 13.35 -1.43
CA THR A 397 26.16 14.23 -1.42
C THR A 397 25.76 15.70 -1.32
N THR A 398 26.61 16.47 -0.63
CA THR A 398 26.57 17.93 -0.55
C THR A 398 27.75 18.57 -1.29
N ASP A 399 28.59 17.77 -1.96
CA ASP A 399 29.72 18.23 -2.77
C ASP A 399 29.23 18.96 -4.02
N SER A 400 29.62 20.23 -4.17
CA SER A 400 29.18 21.08 -5.28
C SER A 400 29.62 20.60 -6.66
N GLU A 401 30.82 19.99 -6.78
CA GLU A 401 31.30 19.48 -8.06
C GLU A 401 30.52 18.22 -8.45
N LEU A 402 30.29 17.34 -7.49
CA LEU A 402 29.51 16.13 -7.71
C LEU A 402 28.03 16.42 -8.00
N ILE A 403 27.41 17.37 -7.27
CA ILE A 403 26.04 17.82 -7.56
C ILE A 403 25.94 18.38 -8.99
N LYS A 404 26.95 19.15 -9.44
CA LYS A 404 27.00 19.65 -10.82
C LYS A 404 27.07 18.49 -11.82
N TYR A 405 27.97 17.54 -11.62
CA TYR A 405 28.08 16.36 -12.49
C TYR A 405 26.78 15.53 -12.56
N VAL A 406 26.12 15.34 -11.41
CA VAL A 406 24.81 14.67 -11.31
C VAL A 406 23.74 15.42 -12.12
N THR A 407 23.70 16.75 -11.97
CA THR A 407 22.74 17.62 -12.67
C THR A 407 22.99 17.64 -14.19
N ASP A 408 24.25 17.68 -14.60
CA ASP A 408 24.66 17.63 -16.01
C ASP A 408 24.30 16.26 -16.62
N SER A 409 24.59 15.17 -15.90
CA SER A 409 24.20 13.81 -16.29
C SER A 409 22.69 13.66 -16.42
N HIS A 410 21.92 14.20 -15.47
CA HIS A 410 20.44 14.22 -15.55
C HIS A 410 19.95 15.02 -16.77
N SER A 411 20.60 16.15 -17.06
CA SER A 411 20.27 16.97 -18.23
C SER A 411 20.54 16.25 -19.56
N GLU A 412 21.49 15.32 -19.62
CA GLU A 412 21.69 14.46 -20.80
C GLU A 412 20.47 13.56 -21.04
N PHE A 413 19.89 12.97 -19.99
CA PHE A 413 18.67 12.14 -20.12
C PHE A 413 17.47 12.95 -20.61
N VAL A 414 17.37 14.21 -20.22
CA VAL A 414 16.28 15.09 -20.68
C VAL A 414 16.43 15.49 -22.16
N LYS A 415 17.67 15.52 -22.68
CA LYS A 415 17.97 15.92 -24.06
C LYS A 415 18.00 14.75 -25.05
N ASP A 416 18.30 13.55 -24.57
CA ASP A 416 18.20 12.32 -25.37
C ASP A 416 16.72 12.11 -25.73
N ASP A 417 16.33 12.41 -26.96
CA ASP A 417 14.98 12.11 -27.46
C ASP A 417 14.70 10.63 -27.22
N ASN A 418 13.66 10.34 -26.42
CA ASN A 418 13.07 9.02 -26.14
C ASN A 418 13.58 7.94 -27.10
N ILE A 419 14.71 7.30 -26.78
CA ILE A 419 15.08 6.10 -27.50
C ILE A 419 14.06 5.07 -27.03
N PRO A 420 13.12 4.60 -27.88
CA PRO A 420 12.37 3.41 -27.52
C PRO A 420 13.43 2.35 -27.29
N ILE A 421 13.57 1.89 -26.05
CA ILE A 421 14.57 0.89 -25.70
C ILE A 421 14.12 -0.39 -26.40
N THR A 422 14.58 -0.54 -27.64
CA THR A 422 14.18 -1.59 -28.57
C THR A 422 15.22 -2.69 -28.54
N VAL A 423 15.70 -3.04 -27.35
CA VAL A 423 16.69 -4.10 -27.17
C VAL A 423 16.25 -4.96 -26.01
N SER A 424 15.42 -5.96 -26.30
CA SER A 424 15.21 -7.10 -25.42
C SER A 424 16.56 -7.76 -25.14
N GLY A 425 17.18 -7.44 -24.01
CA GLY A 425 18.46 -7.99 -23.62
C GLY A 425 18.67 -7.86 -22.12
N TYR A 426 19.29 -8.87 -21.52
CA TYR A 426 19.60 -9.05 -20.10
C TYR A 426 20.47 -7.94 -19.43
N TYR A 427 20.58 -6.74 -20.02
CA TYR A 427 21.50 -5.65 -19.63
C TYR A 427 20.80 -4.32 -19.35
N GLU A 428 19.51 -4.36 -19.00
CA GLU A 428 18.75 -3.17 -18.61
C GLU A 428 18.80 -2.95 -17.10
N THR A 429 19.09 -1.72 -16.69
CA THR A 429 19.09 -1.29 -15.30
C THR A 429 18.31 0.02 -15.14
N ARG A 430 18.01 0.39 -13.90
CA ARG A 430 17.30 1.63 -13.58
C ARG A 430 18.19 2.55 -12.76
N LEU A 431 18.50 3.71 -13.34
CA LEU A 431 19.26 4.76 -12.67
C LEU A 431 18.29 5.79 -12.08
N GLN A 432 18.41 6.03 -10.78
CA GLN A 432 17.57 6.99 -10.06
C GLN A 432 18.34 8.27 -9.78
N PHE A 433 17.68 9.42 -9.98
CA PHE A 433 18.18 10.74 -9.59
C PHE A 433 17.25 11.30 -8.52
N LYS A 434 17.81 11.68 -7.37
CA LYS A 434 17.07 12.33 -6.28
C LYS A 434 17.74 13.61 -5.87
N TYR A 435 16.93 14.64 -5.64
CA TYR A 435 17.38 15.94 -5.18
C TYR A 435 16.54 16.40 -4.00
N LYS A 436 17.20 16.89 -2.95
CA LYS A 436 16.59 17.68 -1.88
C LYS A 436 16.92 19.14 -2.15
N LEU A 437 15.89 19.96 -2.34
CA LEU A 437 16.04 21.38 -2.62
C LEU A 437 16.01 22.18 -1.31
N LYS A 438 16.67 23.34 -1.30
CA LYS A 438 16.76 24.24 -0.13
C LYS A 438 15.40 24.73 0.39
N ASN A 439 14.35 24.65 -0.43
CA ASN A 439 12.98 25.01 -0.05
C ASN A 439 12.18 23.84 0.54
N GLY A 440 12.80 22.68 0.76
CA GLY A 440 12.18 21.47 1.29
C GLY A 440 11.44 20.61 0.25
N ARG A 441 11.43 21.00 -1.04
CA ARG A 441 10.86 20.16 -2.10
C ARG A 441 11.86 19.08 -2.50
N GLU A 442 11.34 17.89 -2.78
CA GLU A 442 12.12 16.79 -3.38
C GLU A 442 11.78 16.58 -4.85
N VAL A 443 12.79 16.15 -5.62
CA VAL A 443 12.67 15.86 -7.05
C VAL A 443 13.28 14.50 -7.31
N HIS A 444 12.47 13.56 -7.79
CA HIS A 444 12.88 12.18 -8.02
C HIS A 444 12.64 11.82 -9.49
N ARG A 445 13.60 11.13 -10.12
CA ARG A 445 13.50 10.64 -11.49
C ARG A 445 14.10 9.25 -11.60
N ILE A 446 13.56 8.43 -12.48
CA ILE A 446 14.10 7.09 -12.77
C ILE A 446 14.15 6.86 -14.27
N TYR A 447 15.33 6.48 -14.76
CA TYR A 447 15.56 6.24 -16.17
C TYR A 447 16.00 4.79 -16.38
N ARG A 448 15.41 4.13 -17.38
CA ARG A 448 15.93 2.85 -17.88
C ARG A 448 17.17 3.15 -18.73
N VAL A 449 18.28 2.51 -18.39
CA VAL A 449 19.58 2.73 -19.04
C VAL A 449 20.25 1.40 -19.29
N ASN A 450 21.15 1.35 -20.28
CA ASN A 450 22.02 0.19 -20.45
C ASN A 450 23.12 0.19 -19.38
N THR A 451 23.68 -0.97 -19.09
CA THR A 451 24.76 -1.13 -18.10
C THR A 451 25.97 -0.23 -18.40
N GLU A 452 26.33 -0.03 -19.66
CA GLU A 452 27.48 0.80 -20.06
C GLU A 452 27.31 2.27 -19.67
N LYS A 453 26.17 2.90 -20.00
CA LYS A 453 25.88 4.29 -19.64
C LYS A 453 25.77 4.46 -18.13
N GLN A 454 25.20 3.46 -17.42
CA GLN A 454 25.20 3.45 -15.96
C GLN A 454 26.63 3.46 -15.41
N ASN A 455 27.47 2.52 -15.84
CA ASN A 455 28.83 2.38 -15.33
C ASN A 455 29.64 3.65 -15.55
N ARG A 456 29.57 4.24 -16.76
CA ARG A 456 30.23 5.51 -17.07
C ARG A 456 29.86 6.63 -16.10
N ILE A 457 28.57 6.74 -15.73
CA ILE A 457 28.10 7.77 -14.79
C ILE A 457 28.55 7.42 -13.37
N MET A 458 28.31 6.19 -12.94
CA MET A 458 28.53 5.75 -11.56
C MET A 458 30.02 5.64 -11.21
N ASP A 459 30.89 5.28 -12.14
CA ASP A 459 32.35 5.21 -11.91
C ASP A 459 32.91 6.56 -11.50
N VAL A 460 32.52 7.65 -12.18
CA VAL A 460 32.91 9.03 -11.82
C VAL A 460 32.35 9.42 -10.46
N ILE A 461 31.10 9.05 -10.16
CA ILE A 461 30.47 9.36 -8.87
C ILE A 461 31.20 8.63 -7.72
N TYR A 462 31.63 7.39 -7.96
CA TYR A 462 32.34 6.55 -6.99
C TYR A 462 33.81 6.94 -6.78
N GLU A 463 34.37 7.88 -7.57
CA GLU A 463 35.66 8.52 -7.25
C GLU A 463 35.59 9.33 -5.95
N ASN A 464 34.40 9.84 -5.60
CA ASN A 464 34.19 10.51 -4.32
C ASN A 464 34.06 9.47 -3.18
N SER A 465 35.05 9.44 -2.29
CA SER A 465 35.12 8.46 -1.21
C SER A 465 33.97 8.58 -0.21
N ASP A 466 33.52 9.80 0.11
CA ASP A 466 32.38 10.04 1.01
C ASP A 466 31.08 9.46 0.42
N TYR A 467 30.87 9.67 -0.89
CA TYR A 467 29.74 9.08 -1.59
C TYR A 467 29.77 7.56 -1.57
N LYS A 468 30.93 6.98 -1.92
CA LYS A 468 31.13 5.53 -1.95
C LYS A 468 30.90 4.91 -0.56
N MET A 469 31.44 5.51 0.50
CA MET A 469 31.21 5.07 1.88
C MET A 469 29.73 5.10 2.27
N LYS A 470 28.96 6.10 1.83
CA LYS A 470 27.51 6.17 2.07
C LYS A 470 26.70 5.17 1.24
N SER A 471 27.23 4.74 0.09
CA SER A 471 26.55 3.85 -0.85
C SER A 471 26.67 2.38 -0.42
N GLU A 472 27.87 2.00 0.02
CA GLU A 472 28.26 0.60 0.24
C GLU A 472 27.95 0.11 1.66
N PRO A 473 27.18 -0.99 1.83
CA PRO A 473 26.73 -1.48 3.14
C PRO A 473 27.86 -1.77 4.15
N VAL A 474 29.05 -2.17 3.67
CA VAL A 474 30.19 -2.53 4.51
C VAL A 474 30.67 -1.40 5.42
N PHE A 475 30.46 -0.12 5.04
CA PHE A 475 30.84 1.02 5.89
C PHE A 475 29.81 1.36 6.94
N LYS A 476 28.54 1.03 6.72
CA LYS A 476 27.46 1.33 7.66
C LYS A 476 27.32 0.26 8.74
N HIS A 477 27.57 -1.00 8.38
CA HIS A 477 27.29 -2.15 9.25
C HIS A 477 28.54 -2.95 9.63
N GLY A 478 29.63 -2.84 8.85
CA GLY A 478 30.89 -3.53 9.16
C GLY A 478 31.41 -3.21 10.55
N GLU A 479 31.45 -1.93 10.94
CA GLU A 479 31.99 -1.49 12.24
C GLU A 479 31.23 -2.01 13.47
N SER A 480 29.99 -2.46 13.29
CA SER A 480 29.15 -3.02 14.36
C SER A 480 29.00 -4.55 14.29
N ALA A 481 29.70 -5.20 13.35
CA ALA A 481 29.62 -6.64 13.18
C ALA A 481 30.44 -7.37 14.23
N TYR A 482 29.86 -8.39 14.87
CA TYR A 482 30.56 -9.24 15.86
C TYR A 482 30.76 -10.67 15.37
N ALA A 483 30.10 -11.05 14.27
CA ALA A 483 30.30 -12.30 13.58
C ALA A 483 30.10 -12.09 12.07
N ILE A 484 30.89 -12.82 11.28
CA ILE A 484 30.83 -12.79 9.82
C ILE A 484 30.78 -14.23 9.32
N GLU A 485 29.74 -14.52 8.54
CA GLU A 485 29.57 -15.79 7.85
C GLU A 485 29.80 -15.58 6.36
N LEU A 486 30.63 -16.44 5.77
CA LEU A 486 31.03 -16.40 4.40
C LEU A 486 30.46 -17.58 3.67
N TYR A 487 29.87 -17.32 2.53
CA TYR A 487 29.34 -18.31 1.63
C TYR A 487 29.98 -18.09 0.28
N VAL A 488 30.92 -18.96 -0.07
CA VAL A 488 31.65 -18.84 -1.33
C VAL A 488 31.18 -19.94 -2.26
N ASN A 489 30.63 -19.54 -3.40
CA ASN A 489 30.22 -20.47 -4.44
C ASN A 489 31.18 -20.35 -5.64
N TYR A 490 31.85 -21.45 -5.94
CA TYR A 490 32.77 -21.57 -7.07
C TYR A 490 32.53 -22.90 -7.81
N GLN A 491 31.96 -22.83 -9.01
CA GLN A 491 31.53 -23.99 -9.80
C GLN A 491 30.68 -25.01 -9.01
N GLN A 492 31.23 -26.19 -8.68
CA GLN A 492 30.55 -27.24 -7.91
C GLN A 492 30.88 -27.19 -6.40
N TYR A 493 31.70 -26.24 -5.97
CA TYR A 493 32.18 -26.11 -4.61
C TYR A 493 31.43 -24.98 -3.90
N SER A 494 30.65 -25.34 -2.89
CA SER A 494 30.06 -24.40 -1.93
C SER A 494 30.73 -24.63 -0.59
N ARG A 495 31.34 -23.57 -0.03
CA ARG A 495 31.96 -23.62 1.29
C ARG A 495 31.40 -22.50 2.15
N ASN A 496 30.99 -22.87 3.34
CA ASN A 496 30.59 -21.94 4.38
C ASN A 496 31.74 -21.82 5.38
N ALA A 497 32.13 -20.60 5.70
CA ALA A 497 33.17 -20.33 6.68
C ALA A 497 32.68 -19.24 7.65
N LYS A 498 33.03 -19.39 8.93
CA LYS A 498 32.76 -18.37 9.94
C LYS A 498 34.07 -17.73 10.34
N ILE A 499 34.19 -16.42 10.16
CA ILE A 499 35.36 -15.67 10.58
C ILE A 499 35.45 -15.69 12.11
N LYS A 500 36.65 -15.95 12.63
CA LYS A 500 36.91 -15.94 14.07
C LYS A 500 36.69 -14.54 14.63
N PRO A 501 36.06 -14.39 15.82
CA PRO A 501 35.77 -13.08 16.41
C PRO A 501 36.97 -12.13 16.48
N GLU A 502 38.17 -12.65 16.79
CA GLU A 502 39.40 -11.87 16.87
C GLU A 502 39.95 -11.37 15.52
N GLU A 503 39.44 -11.88 14.40
CA GLU A 503 39.85 -11.51 13.04
C GLU A 503 38.80 -10.66 12.30
N VAL A 504 37.63 -10.42 12.93
CA VAL A 504 36.52 -9.67 12.33
C VAL A 504 36.94 -8.24 11.98
N ASP A 505 37.55 -7.51 12.92
CA ASP A 505 38.00 -6.12 12.69
C ASP A 505 39.06 -6.03 11.57
N GLU A 506 39.96 -7.02 11.50
CA GLU A 506 40.98 -7.11 10.46
C GLU A 506 40.33 -7.31 9.10
N PHE A 507 39.38 -8.25 9.00
CA PHE A 507 38.66 -8.56 7.78
C PHE A 507 37.83 -7.39 7.25
N ILE A 508 37.11 -6.68 8.14
CA ILE A 508 36.33 -5.50 7.76
C ILE A 508 37.22 -4.43 7.15
N ARG A 509 38.40 -4.18 7.73
CA ARG A 509 39.35 -3.20 7.17
C ARG A 509 39.84 -3.60 5.79
N VAL A 510 40.19 -4.88 5.59
CA VAL A 510 40.63 -5.38 4.28
C VAL A 510 39.57 -5.15 3.20
N ILE A 511 38.29 -5.46 3.50
CA ILE A 511 37.20 -5.22 2.56
C ILE A 511 36.98 -3.72 2.35
N GLN A 512 36.95 -2.92 3.41
CA GLN A 512 36.71 -1.49 3.31
C GLN A 512 37.78 -0.80 2.45
N ASP A 513 39.06 -1.09 2.69
CA ASP A 513 40.17 -0.57 1.90
C ASP A 513 40.07 -0.99 0.42
N GLU A 514 39.70 -2.26 0.19
CA GLU A 514 39.50 -2.77 -1.18
C GLU A 514 38.32 -2.11 -1.89
N VAL A 515 37.18 -1.96 -1.22
CA VAL A 515 36.00 -1.28 -1.79
C VAL A 515 36.32 0.16 -2.16
N LEU A 516 37.08 0.89 -1.33
CA LEU A 516 37.53 2.25 -1.66
C LEU A 516 38.39 2.29 -2.92
N SER A 517 39.20 1.25 -3.16
CA SER A 517 40.11 1.18 -4.31
C SER A 517 39.43 0.84 -5.64
N LEU A 518 38.30 0.13 -5.61
CA LEU A 518 37.61 -0.33 -6.82
C LEU A 518 36.62 0.72 -7.36
N SER A 519 36.45 0.74 -8.69
CA SER A 519 35.40 1.51 -9.37
C SER A 519 34.02 0.87 -9.19
N PHE A 520 32.95 1.60 -9.51
CA PHE A 520 31.59 1.06 -9.42
C PHE A 520 31.42 -0.19 -10.30
N SER A 521 31.96 -0.14 -11.52
CA SER A 521 31.89 -1.24 -12.46
C SER A 521 32.64 -2.48 -11.99
N GLU A 522 33.80 -2.31 -11.35
CA GLU A 522 34.55 -3.41 -10.74
C GLU A 522 33.84 -4.02 -9.53
N LEU A 523 33.15 -3.22 -8.73
CA LEU A 523 32.37 -3.69 -7.57
C LEU A 523 31.12 -4.49 -7.99
N HIS A 524 30.40 -4.02 -9.01
CA HIS A 524 29.03 -4.49 -9.29
C HIS A 524 28.88 -5.29 -10.58
N ASN A 525 29.84 -5.21 -11.51
CA ASN A 525 29.81 -5.92 -12.79
C ASN A 525 31.01 -6.85 -12.93
N GLY A 526 31.15 -7.79 -11.99
CA GLY A 526 32.02 -8.95 -12.14
C GLY A 526 31.50 -9.84 -13.27
N GLY A 527 31.74 -9.44 -14.52
CA GLY A 527 31.20 -10.11 -15.71
C GLY A 527 31.46 -11.60 -15.67
N ASN A 528 30.43 -12.43 -15.92
CA ASN A 528 30.49 -13.91 -15.95
C ASN A 528 31.47 -14.56 -14.95
N SER A 529 31.71 -13.96 -13.78
CA SER A 529 32.78 -14.41 -12.91
C SER A 529 32.34 -15.70 -12.24
N VAL A 530 33.15 -16.74 -12.42
CA VAL A 530 32.94 -18.11 -11.94
C VAL A 530 32.88 -18.19 -10.40
N MET A 531 33.21 -17.09 -9.71
CA MET A 531 33.20 -16.94 -8.27
C MET A 531 32.20 -15.84 -7.87
N ASN A 532 31.10 -16.26 -7.25
CA ASN A 532 30.18 -15.35 -6.55
C ASN A 532 30.13 -15.80 -5.10
N GLY A 533 30.62 -14.93 -4.21
CA GLY A 533 30.51 -15.13 -2.77
C GLY A 533 29.54 -14.14 -2.18
N TYR A 534 28.92 -14.51 -1.06
CA TYR A 534 28.25 -13.54 -0.21
C TYR A 534 28.75 -13.61 1.23
N ILE A 535 28.72 -12.45 1.86
CA ILE A 535 29.18 -12.21 3.22
C ILE A 535 27.97 -11.75 4.00
N ASP A 536 27.61 -12.52 5.03
CA ASP A 536 26.55 -12.16 5.96
C ASP A 536 27.19 -11.53 7.21
N PHE A 537 26.99 -10.22 7.36
CA PHE A 537 27.39 -9.49 8.57
C PHE A 537 26.33 -9.68 9.65
N THR A 538 26.76 -10.05 10.85
CA THR A 538 25.88 -10.14 12.03
C THR A 538 26.22 -9.02 12.99
N THR A 539 25.31 -8.06 13.14
CA THR A 539 25.49 -6.87 14.01
C THR A 539 24.65 -6.94 15.27
N THR A 540 25.18 -6.51 16.42
CA THR A 540 24.41 -6.34 17.66
C THR A 540 23.64 -5.02 17.59
N ASN A 541 22.31 -5.07 17.76
CA ASN A 541 21.51 -3.84 17.80
C ASN A 541 21.38 -3.34 19.26
N SER A 542 21.90 -2.15 19.57
CA SER A 542 21.78 -1.52 20.90
C SER A 542 20.75 -0.37 20.96
N GLY A 543 19.99 -0.13 19.90
CA GLY A 543 19.06 1.00 19.79
C GLY A 543 17.59 0.59 19.64
N GLN A 544 16.72 1.15 20.49
CA GLN A 544 15.27 1.19 20.25
C GLN A 544 14.97 2.13 19.06
N ASN A 545 14.74 1.59 17.87
CA ASN A 545 13.69 2.00 16.90
C ASN A 545 14.00 1.61 15.44
N HIS A 546 12.97 1.04 14.82
CA HIS A 546 12.63 0.93 13.39
C HIS A 546 13.35 -0.06 12.43
N GLU A 547 12.46 -0.92 11.88
CA GLU A 547 12.28 -1.40 10.50
C GLU A 547 13.21 -2.47 9.89
N ALA A 548 12.67 -3.69 9.92
CA ALA A 548 12.54 -4.66 8.82
C ALA A 548 13.69 -4.72 7.80
N THR A 549 14.70 -5.53 8.09
CA THR A 549 15.45 -6.30 7.09
C THR A 549 16.20 -7.43 7.79
N ALA A 550 15.77 -8.68 7.56
CA ALA A 550 16.30 -9.96 8.06
C ALA A 550 16.43 -10.13 9.60
N GLU A 551 15.35 -10.63 10.22
CA GLU A 551 15.15 -10.78 11.67
C GLU A 551 15.52 -12.20 12.16
N TYR A 552 16.57 -12.35 12.98
CA TYR A 552 16.91 -13.62 13.62
C TYR A 552 17.27 -13.43 15.10
N TYR A 553 17.07 -14.50 15.87
CA TYR A 553 17.43 -14.56 17.29
C TYR A 553 18.52 -15.61 17.47
N ASP A 554 19.50 -15.32 18.30
CA ASP A 554 20.50 -16.32 18.69
C ASP A 554 19.93 -17.28 19.74
N GLU A 555 20.68 -18.33 20.07
CA GLU A 555 20.28 -19.35 21.06
C GLU A 555 20.07 -18.76 22.47
N ASP A 556 20.63 -17.56 22.73
CA ASP A 556 20.50 -16.80 23.98
C ASP A 556 19.36 -15.76 23.93
N GLY A 557 18.59 -15.71 22.84
CA GLY A 557 17.46 -14.79 22.66
C GLY A 557 17.83 -13.34 22.34
N LYS A 558 19.09 -13.04 22.00
CA LYS A 558 19.50 -11.72 21.52
C LYS A 558 19.17 -11.53 20.05
N TYR A 559 18.77 -10.30 19.75
CA TYR A 559 18.42 -9.85 18.41
C TYR A 559 19.68 -9.60 17.59
N TYR A 560 19.71 -10.11 16.36
CA TYR A 560 20.74 -9.75 15.38
C TYR A 560 20.16 -9.50 14.00
N LYS A 561 20.78 -8.54 13.30
CA LYS A 561 20.50 -8.26 11.89
C LYS A 561 21.52 -8.99 11.03
N ARG A 562 21.05 -9.69 9.99
CA ARG A 562 21.93 -10.25 8.95
C ARG A 562 21.87 -9.38 7.71
N GLU A 563 23.03 -8.90 7.27
CA GLU A 563 23.13 -8.13 6.04
C GLU A 563 23.98 -8.84 5.01
N HIS A 564 23.46 -8.89 3.79
CA HIS A 564 24.03 -9.64 2.69
C HIS A 564 24.88 -8.74 1.82
N PHE A 565 26.13 -9.10 1.65
CA PHE A 565 27.08 -8.38 0.81
C PHE A 565 27.65 -9.33 -0.24
N THR A 566 27.53 -8.98 -1.53
CA THR A 566 28.07 -9.80 -2.62
C THR A 566 29.51 -9.42 -2.90
N MET A 567 30.36 -10.43 -3.03
CA MET A 567 31.77 -10.30 -3.40
C MET A 567 32.02 -11.02 -4.73
N ASN A 568 32.75 -10.36 -5.63
CA ASN A 568 33.11 -10.90 -6.94
C ASN A 568 34.63 -11.12 -7.07
N ALA A 569 35.06 -11.54 -8.26
CA ALA A 569 36.46 -11.80 -8.62
C ALA A 569 37.45 -10.63 -8.40
N ASN A 570 36.97 -9.38 -8.41
CA ASN A 570 37.82 -8.19 -8.30
C ASN A 570 38.29 -7.92 -6.86
N TYR A 571 37.71 -8.59 -5.86
CA TYR A 571 38.09 -8.49 -4.45
C TYR A 571 39.36 -9.30 -4.13
N LYS A 572 40.44 -9.02 -4.86
CA LYS A 572 41.69 -9.79 -4.82
C LYS A 572 42.34 -9.77 -3.44
N ASN A 573 42.36 -8.65 -2.75
CA ASN A 573 42.95 -8.50 -1.42
C ASN A 573 42.13 -9.27 -0.37
N THR A 574 40.81 -9.16 -0.43
CA THR A 574 39.91 -9.92 0.45
C THR A 574 40.04 -11.42 0.20
N ILE A 575 40.02 -11.85 -1.06
CA ILE A 575 40.20 -13.27 -1.42
C ILE A 575 41.56 -13.78 -0.94
N ASN A 576 42.64 -13.02 -1.17
CA ASN A 576 43.98 -13.39 -0.70
C ASN A 576 44.04 -13.53 0.81
N TRP A 577 43.44 -12.61 1.56
CA TRP A 577 43.36 -12.67 3.02
C TRP A 577 42.62 -13.93 3.48
N LEU A 578 41.48 -14.23 2.86
CA LEU A 578 40.69 -15.44 3.16
C LEU A 578 41.45 -16.73 2.91
N THR A 579 42.23 -16.79 1.82
CA THR A 579 43.08 -17.94 1.52
C THR A 579 44.24 -18.07 2.50
N GLN A 580 44.93 -16.97 2.84
CA GLN A 580 46.04 -16.97 3.81
C GLN A 580 45.61 -17.41 5.21
N LYS A 581 44.41 -17.01 5.65
CA LYS A 581 43.83 -17.39 6.94
C LYS A 581 43.16 -18.78 6.92
N GLY A 582 43.08 -19.43 5.76
CA GLY A 582 42.57 -20.79 5.60
C GLY A 582 41.04 -20.92 5.51
N TYR A 583 40.33 -19.81 5.32
CA TYR A 583 38.87 -19.79 5.15
C TYR A 583 38.44 -20.28 3.77
N ILE A 584 39.30 -20.15 2.75
CA ILE A 584 39.12 -20.67 1.38
C ILE A 584 40.36 -21.49 1.00
N GLU A 585 40.21 -22.52 0.16
CA GLU A 585 41.33 -23.37 -0.29
C GLU A 585 42.26 -22.64 -1.26
N ALA A 586 43.57 -22.95 -1.20
CA ALA A 586 44.60 -22.33 -2.04
C ALA A 586 44.54 -22.72 -3.53
N ASP A 587 43.80 -23.79 -3.86
CA ASP A 587 43.66 -24.31 -5.24
C ASP A 587 42.57 -23.58 -6.05
N VAL A 588 41.98 -22.50 -5.55
CA VAL A 588 41.17 -21.57 -6.34
C VAL A 588 42.14 -20.71 -7.17
N PRO A 589 42.29 -20.94 -8.49
CA PRO A 589 43.33 -20.25 -9.26
C PRO A 589 42.88 -18.80 -9.50
N LEU A 590 43.39 -17.87 -8.69
CA LEU A 590 43.24 -16.41 -8.87
C LEU A 590 43.63 -15.95 -10.29
N GLU A 591 44.57 -16.65 -10.93
CA GLU A 591 45.03 -16.35 -12.29
C GLU A 591 44.00 -16.74 -13.38
N LYS A 592 43.16 -17.75 -13.14
CA LYS A 592 42.07 -18.12 -14.07
C LYS A 592 40.78 -17.31 -13.86
N ILE A 593 40.73 -16.49 -12.80
CA ILE A 593 39.60 -15.65 -12.42
C ILE A 593 39.61 -14.30 -13.17
N ILE A 594 40.75 -13.88 -13.71
CA ILE A 594 40.94 -12.56 -14.35
C ILE A 594 40.84 -12.62 -15.89
N GLU A 595 40.87 -13.82 -16.49
CA GLU A 595 41.16 -13.99 -17.94
C GLU A 595 40.04 -14.58 -18.82
N ARG A 596 38.74 -14.42 -18.48
CA ARG A 596 37.67 -14.82 -19.42
C ARG A 596 36.50 -13.88 -19.54
#